data_AF-A0A4Q6A6B2-F1
#
_entry.id   AF-A0A4Q6A6B2-F1
#
_cell.length_a   1.000
_cell.length_b   1.000
_cell.length_c   1.000
_cell.angle_alpha   90.00
_cell.angle_beta   90.00
_cell.angle_gamma   90.00
#
_symmetry.space_group_name_H-M   'P 1'
#
loop_
_entity.id
_entity.type
_entity.pdbx_description
1 polymer ?
#
loop_
_entity_poly.entity_id
_entity_poly.type
_entity_poly.pdbx_seq_one_letter_code
_entity_poly.pdbx_strand_id
1 'polypeptide(L)'
;DGTYLMLYTQWNKKTPRLGAATSKDLVNWKKHGPIFQDAYDGKFHNIASKSASILTSVKNGKLVITKHNGKYWIYWGERHVYAATSENLVDWTPVVDDKGELLKLVSPRNGYFDSDLTECGPPAVLTSKGIVLLYNGKNKSGPNASKEYTANSYCAGQMLFSAQEPTKLIERLDKPFLIPEASFEKSGQYPAGTVFIEGLVYHQKKWFLYYGCADSRVAVAIFDPAKKAK
;
A
#
# COMPACT_ATOMS: atom_id res chain seq x y z
N ASP A 1 -9.47 12.56 15.51
CA ASP A 1 -9.03 13.50 16.57
C ASP A 1 -7.79 14.31 16.17
N GLY A 2 -7.38 14.32 14.88
CA GLY A 2 -6.19 15.03 14.43
C GLY A 2 -4.86 14.31 14.70
N THR A 3 -4.86 13.06 15.18
CA THR A 3 -3.64 12.25 15.27
C THR A 3 -3.22 11.73 13.90
N TYR A 4 -1.96 11.92 13.56
CA TYR A 4 -1.30 11.28 12.43
C TYR A 4 -0.71 9.95 12.88
N LEU A 5 -0.97 8.90 12.09
CA LEU A 5 -0.32 7.60 12.21
C LEU A 5 0.65 7.44 11.04
N MET A 6 1.87 7.04 11.36
CA MET A 6 2.88 6.58 10.38
C MET A 6 3.07 5.09 10.55
N LEU A 7 2.89 4.34 9.47
CA LEU A 7 3.30 2.95 9.34
C LEU A 7 4.56 2.93 8.48
N TYR A 8 5.65 2.36 9.00
CA TYR A 8 6.97 2.44 8.36
C TYR A 8 7.74 1.15 8.53
N THR A 9 8.80 0.97 7.75
CA THR A 9 9.70 -0.18 7.88
C THR A 9 10.84 0.14 8.83
N GLN A 10 10.97 -0.63 9.91
CA GLN A 10 12.15 -0.67 10.76
C GLN A 10 13.18 -1.58 10.12
N TRP A 11 14.38 -1.07 9.84
CA TRP A 11 15.45 -1.84 9.22
C TRP A 11 16.72 -1.84 10.07
N ASN A 12 17.09 -3.01 10.57
CA ASN A 12 18.29 -3.23 11.38
C ASN A 12 19.40 -4.00 10.63
N LYS A 13 19.33 -4.03 9.29
CA LYS A 13 20.19 -4.84 8.39
C LYS A 13 19.99 -6.37 8.50
N LYS A 14 18.99 -6.84 9.25
CA LYS A 14 18.65 -8.27 9.37
C LYS A 14 17.22 -8.57 8.92
N THR A 15 16.22 -8.00 9.61
CA THR A 15 14.80 -8.27 9.36
C THR A 15 14.04 -6.97 9.22
N PRO A 16 13.37 -6.70 8.08
CA PRO A 16 12.50 -5.55 7.96
C PRO A 16 11.21 -5.82 8.74
N ARG A 17 10.76 -4.87 9.57
CA ARG A 17 9.51 -5.01 10.31
C ARG A 17 8.63 -3.77 10.15
N LEU A 18 7.33 -3.96 9.96
CA LEU A 18 6.38 -2.86 10.08
C LEU A 18 6.36 -2.34 11.51
N GLY A 19 6.50 -1.03 11.66
CA GLY A 19 6.39 -0.30 12.91
C GLY A 19 5.37 0.84 12.83
N ALA A 20 4.90 1.28 13.99
CA ALA A 20 4.00 2.41 14.13
C ALA A 20 4.66 3.59 14.85
N ALA A 21 4.30 4.80 14.42
CA ALA A 21 4.58 6.03 15.15
C ALA A 21 3.38 6.98 15.06
N THR A 22 3.14 7.78 16.09
CA THR A 22 2.06 8.78 16.10
C THR A 22 2.57 10.18 16.38
N SER A 23 1.90 11.17 15.80
CA SER A 23 2.19 12.59 15.99
C SER A 23 0.91 13.44 15.91
N LYS A 24 0.94 14.63 16.52
CA LYS A 24 -0.10 15.66 16.36
C LYS A 24 0.34 16.80 15.43
N ASP A 25 1.63 16.90 15.11
CA ASP A 25 2.24 18.02 14.39
C ASP A 25 3.11 17.61 13.19
N LEU A 26 3.21 16.30 12.90
CA LEU A 26 4.07 15.69 11.88
C LEU A 26 5.58 15.85 12.10
N VAL A 27 6.01 16.45 13.21
CA VAL A 27 7.42 16.73 13.53
C VAL A 27 7.87 15.88 14.72
N ASN A 28 7.10 15.90 15.82
CA ASN A 28 7.38 15.18 17.03
C ASN A 28 6.66 13.83 17.02
N TRP A 29 7.44 12.74 16.92
CA TRP A 29 6.91 11.39 16.76
C TRP A 29 7.17 10.51 17.97
N LYS A 30 6.10 9.90 18.51
CA LYS A 30 6.21 8.79 19.47
C LYS A 30 6.25 7.48 18.70
N LYS A 31 7.35 6.73 18.82
CA LYS A 31 7.48 5.37 18.27
C LYS A 31 6.80 4.36 19.20
N HIS A 32 6.05 3.43 18.62
CA HIS A 32 5.33 2.38 19.36
C HIS A 32 5.92 0.97 19.14
N GLY A 33 6.93 0.83 18.28
CA GLY A 33 7.57 -0.46 18.01
C GLY A 33 6.91 -1.24 16.87
N PRO A 34 7.26 -2.53 16.69
CA PRO A 34 6.70 -3.39 15.65
C PRO A 34 5.21 -3.65 15.85
N ILE A 35 4.42 -3.50 14.78
CA ILE A 35 2.95 -3.52 14.89
C ILE A 35 2.36 -4.91 15.17
N PHE A 36 3.09 -5.98 14.89
CA PHE A 36 2.65 -7.37 15.10
C PHE A 36 3.32 -8.02 16.31
N GLN A 37 3.90 -7.23 17.22
CA GLN A 37 4.71 -7.75 18.32
C GLN A 37 3.94 -8.68 19.25
N ASP A 38 2.71 -8.32 19.62
CA ASP A 38 1.94 -9.07 20.63
C ASP A 38 0.87 -9.98 20.01
N ALA A 39 0.63 -9.87 18.69
CA ALA A 39 -0.40 -10.65 18.01
C ALA A 39 -0.06 -12.15 18.04
N TYR A 40 -1.04 -12.95 18.48
CA TYR A 40 -0.92 -14.42 18.57
C TYR A 40 0.32 -14.85 19.37
N ASP A 41 0.46 -14.33 20.59
CA ASP A 41 1.59 -14.60 21.49
C ASP A 41 2.96 -14.34 20.84
N GLY A 42 3.00 -13.31 19.97
CA GLY A 42 4.19 -12.90 19.25
C GLY A 42 4.58 -13.77 18.05
N LYS A 43 3.70 -14.66 17.56
CA LYS A 43 3.92 -15.49 16.36
C LYS A 43 4.49 -14.70 15.18
N PHE A 44 4.02 -13.47 14.99
CA PHE A 44 4.38 -12.64 13.84
C PHE A 44 5.42 -11.55 14.14
N HIS A 45 6.01 -11.50 15.34
CA HIS A 45 6.98 -10.47 15.70
C HIS A 45 8.26 -10.48 14.83
N ASN A 46 8.71 -11.67 14.42
CA ASN A 46 9.99 -11.86 13.73
C ASN A 46 9.88 -12.07 12.21
N ILE A 47 8.69 -11.90 11.63
CA ILE A 47 8.53 -12.02 10.18
C ILE A 47 9.07 -10.77 9.47
N ALA A 48 9.56 -10.95 8.25
CA ALA A 48 9.80 -9.84 7.34
C ALA A 48 8.46 -9.19 6.96
N SER A 49 8.28 -7.92 7.29
CA SER A 49 7.07 -7.15 6.98
C SER A 49 7.42 -5.71 6.64
N LYS A 50 6.70 -5.16 5.67
CA LYS A 50 6.78 -3.76 5.21
C LYS A 50 5.48 -3.37 4.51
N SER A 51 5.37 -2.08 4.20
CA SER A 51 4.39 -1.52 3.27
C SER A 51 2.94 -1.75 3.72
N ALA A 52 2.36 -0.77 4.41
CA ALA A 52 1.01 -0.87 4.97
C ALA A 52 0.14 0.33 4.60
N SER A 53 -1.04 0.03 4.06
CA SER A 53 -2.05 0.96 3.60
C SER A 53 -3.26 0.92 4.52
N ILE A 54 -3.33 1.87 5.46
CA ILE A 54 -4.47 2.01 6.38
C ILE A 54 -5.75 2.39 5.63
N LEU A 55 -6.89 1.87 6.07
CA LEU A 55 -8.20 2.19 5.52
C LEU A 55 -8.61 3.61 5.89
N THR A 56 -8.97 4.39 4.87
CA THR A 56 -9.41 5.78 4.99
C THR A 56 -10.70 6.01 4.23
N SER A 57 -11.34 7.16 4.46
CA SER A 57 -12.44 7.68 3.63
C SER A 57 -12.39 9.19 3.61
N VAL A 58 -12.97 9.80 2.58
CA VAL A 58 -13.14 11.26 2.53
C VAL A 58 -14.37 11.64 3.36
N LYS A 59 -14.17 12.41 4.43
CA LYS A 59 -15.23 12.98 5.27
C LYS A 59 -15.05 14.49 5.35
N ASN A 60 -16.08 15.25 4.98
CA ASN A 60 -16.04 16.72 4.99
C ASN A 60 -14.82 17.31 4.27
N GLY A 61 -14.47 16.74 3.11
CA GLY A 61 -13.34 17.17 2.30
C GLY A 61 -11.95 16.79 2.85
N LYS A 62 -11.87 15.93 3.87
CA LYS A 62 -10.60 15.45 4.45
C LYS A 62 -10.50 13.93 4.35
N LEU A 63 -9.34 13.42 3.96
CA LEU A 63 -9.04 12.00 4.04
C LEU A 63 -8.75 11.65 5.50
N VAL A 64 -9.53 10.74 6.08
CA VAL A 64 -9.41 10.36 7.49
C VAL A 64 -9.43 8.84 7.64
N ILE A 65 -8.67 8.32 8.61
CA ILE A 65 -8.74 6.91 9.00
C ILE A 65 -10.19 6.55 9.34
N THR A 66 -10.66 5.42 8.83
CA THR A 66 -12.02 4.94 9.08
C THR A 66 -12.01 3.50 9.55
N LYS A 67 -12.95 3.18 10.43
CA LYS A 67 -13.19 1.83 10.91
C LYS A 67 -14.09 1.08 9.94
N HIS A 68 -13.96 -0.24 9.93
CA HIS A 68 -14.90 -1.18 9.33
C HIS A 68 -15.30 -2.20 10.41
N ASN A 69 -16.61 -2.34 10.67
CA ASN A 69 -17.17 -3.16 11.75
C ASN A 69 -16.48 -2.93 13.12
N GLY A 70 -16.31 -1.66 13.50
CA GLY A 70 -15.77 -1.27 14.81
C GLY A 70 -14.24 -1.32 14.96
N LYS A 71 -13.52 -1.92 14.00
CA LYS A 71 -12.06 -2.03 14.01
C LYS A 71 -11.39 -1.17 12.94
N TYR A 72 -10.16 -0.76 13.20
CA TYR A 72 -9.28 -0.19 12.18
C TYR A 72 -8.73 -1.31 11.29
N TRP A 73 -8.43 -0.98 10.05
CA TRP A 73 -8.01 -1.93 9.02
C TRP A 73 -6.78 -1.41 8.29
N ILE A 74 -5.84 -2.31 8.00
CA ILE A 74 -4.77 -2.09 7.02
C ILE A 74 -4.77 -3.23 6.01
N TYR A 75 -4.41 -2.90 4.77
CA TYR A 75 -3.79 -3.83 3.85
C TYR A 75 -2.28 -3.70 4.00
N TRP A 76 -1.53 -4.79 3.90
CA TRP A 76 -0.08 -4.72 4.03
C TRP A 76 0.64 -5.81 3.24
N GLY A 77 1.93 -5.62 3.00
CA GLY A 77 2.80 -6.62 2.41
C GLY A 77 3.44 -6.18 1.09
N GLU A 78 4.44 -6.96 0.68
CA GLU A 78 5.28 -6.75 -0.52
C GLU A 78 5.07 -7.89 -1.52
N ARG A 79 5.33 -9.14 -1.10
CA ARG A 79 5.17 -10.32 -1.96
C ARG A 79 3.72 -10.68 -2.23
N HIS A 80 2.84 -10.42 -1.27
CA HIS A 80 1.42 -10.65 -1.32
C HIS A 80 0.74 -9.48 -0.61
N VAL A 81 -0.53 -9.25 -0.93
CA VAL A 81 -1.38 -8.38 -0.13
C VAL A 81 -2.02 -9.23 0.98
N TYR A 82 -1.78 -8.81 2.20
CA TYR A 82 -2.38 -9.32 3.43
C TYR A 82 -3.27 -8.23 4.04
N ALA A 83 -3.93 -8.55 5.15
CA ALA A 83 -4.64 -7.57 5.97
C ALA A 83 -4.33 -7.74 7.46
N ALA A 84 -4.62 -6.70 8.24
CA ALA A 84 -4.62 -6.75 9.69
C ALA A 84 -5.68 -5.81 10.25
N THR A 85 -6.12 -6.09 11.47
CA THR A 85 -7.07 -5.24 12.21
C THR A 85 -6.48 -4.71 13.50
N SER A 86 -6.99 -3.58 13.98
CA SER A 86 -6.54 -2.99 15.25
C SER A 86 -7.68 -2.28 15.96
N GLU A 87 -7.61 -2.20 17.28
CA GLU A 87 -8.52 -1.41 18.11
C GLU A 87 -7.95 -0.04 18.46
N ASN A 88 -6.62 0.12 18.42
CA ASN A 88 -5.89 1.27 18.95
C ASN A 88 -4.88 1.92 17.97
N LEU A 89 -4.79 1.43 16.73
CA LEU A 89 -3.90 1.89 15.64
C LEU A 89 -2.41 1.55 15.79
N VAL A 90 -1.97 0.96 16.90
CA VAL A 90 -0.55 0.68 17.15
C VAL A 90 -0.27 -0.82 17.29
N ASP A 91 -1.21 -1.56 17.88
CA ASP A 91 -1.18 -3.02 17.99
C ASP A 91 -2.11 -3.62 16.95
N TRP A 92 -1.56 -4.41 16.04
CA TRP A 92 -2.27 -4.94 14.90
C TRP A 92 -2.28 -6.47 14.93
N THR A 93 -3.43 -7.06 14.65
CA THR A 93 -3.62 -8.51 14.53
C THR A 93 -3.75 -8.86 13.05
N PRO A 94 -2.77 -9.57 12.44
CA PRO A 94 -2.91 -10.05 11.06
C PRO A 94 -4.15 -10.90 10.87
N VAL A 95 -4.79 -10.78 9.71
CA VAL A 95 -5.84 -11.71 9.30
C VAL A 95 -5.19 -13.02 8.88
N VAL A 96 -5.63 -14.13 9.46
CA VAL A 96 -5.09 -15.47 9.24
C VAL A 96 -6.13 -16.40 8.62
N ASP A 97 -5.66 -17.45 7.95
CA ASP A 97 -6.49 -18.55 7.45
C ASP A 97 -6.88 -19.55 8.56
N ASP A 98 -7.56 -20.62 8.18
CA ASP A 98 -8.01 -21.70 9.06
C ASP A 98 -6.86 -22.46 9.75
N LYS A 99 -5.64 -22.33 9.23
CA LYS A 99 -4.41 -22.92 9.79
C LYS A 99 -3.63 -21.93 10.65
N GLY A 100 -4.13 -20.70 10.79
CA GLY A 100 -3.45 -19.63 11.51
C GLY A 100 -2.28 -19.01 10.73
N GLU A 101 -2.17 -19.29 9.43
CA GLU A 101 -1.16 -18.69 8.55
C GLU A 101 -1.68 -17.38 7.94
N LEU A 102 -0.77 -16.50 7.50
CA LEU A 102 -1.18 -15.20 6.94
C LEU A 102 -2.09 -15.39 5.72
N LEU A 103 -3.31 -14.84 5.78
CA LEU A 103 -4.27 -14.93 4.69
C LEU A 103 -3.83 -14.06 3.50
N LYS A 104 -3.41 -14.71 2.41
CA LYS A 104 -3.04 -14.03 1.17
C LYS A 104 -4.30 -13.60 0.43
N LEU A 105 -4.61 -12.30 0.48
CA LEU A 105 -5.75 -11.73 -0.24
C LEU A 105 -5.47 -11.66 -1.74
N VAL A 106 -4.25 -11.24 -2.10
CA VAL A 106 -3.84 -11.09 -3.49
C VAL A 106 -2.37 -11.51 -3.63
N SER A 107 -2.09 -12.18 -4.75
CA SER A 107 -0.74 -12.62 -5.11
C SER A 107 -0.32 -12.09 -6.50
N PRO A 108 0.98 -12.10 -6.80
CA PRO A 108 1.48 -11.82 -8.13
C PRO A 108 0.93 -12.81 -9.16
N ARG A 109 0.77 -12.38 -10.42
CA ARG A 109 0.20 -13.21 -11.50
C ARG A 109 1.08 -13.17 -12.75
N ASN A 110 1.37 -14.35 -13.31
CA ASN A 110 2.24 -14.47 -14.49
C ASN A 110 1.67 -13.73 -15.69
N GLY A 111 2.53 -13.05 -16.46
CA GLY A 111 2.16 -12.33 -17.68
C GLY A 111 1.69 -10.88 -17.48
N TYR A 112 1.53 -10.42 -16.23
CA TYR A 112 1.09 -9.06 -15.90
C TYR A 112 2.23 -8.21 -15.33
N PHE A 113 2.01 -6.89 -15.22
CA PHE A 113 3.01 -5.94 -14.69
C PHE A 113 3.35 -6.19 -13.22
N ASP A 114 2.46 -6.85 -12.48
CA ASP A 114 2.57 -7.19 -11.07
C ASP A 114 2.82 -8.69 -10.88
N SER A 115 3.72 -9.22 -11.72
CA SER A 115 4.05 -10.64 -11.78
C SER A 115 5.04 -11.08 -10.71
N ASP A 116 5.84 -10.18 -10.13
CA ASP A 116 6.82 -10.53 -9.10
C ASP A 116 6.39 -10.13 -7.69
N LEU A 117 5.84 -8.92 -7.55
CA LEU A 117 5.37 -8.36 -6.27
C LEU A 117 4.03 -7.64 -6.45
N THR A 118 3.24 -7.61 -5.38
CA THR A 118 1.99 -6.85 -5.26
C THR A 118 2.04 -6.07 -3.95
N GLU A 119 2.85 -5.02 -3.95
CA GLU A 119 3.23 -4.29 -2.76
C GLU A 119 2.27 -3.14 -2.45
N CYS A 120 1.80 -3.05 -1.21
CA CYS A 120 0.86 -2.01 -0.81
C CYS A 120 1.46 -0.60 -0.96
N GLY A 121 0.68 0.34 -1.49
CA GLY A 121 1.09 1.73 -1.71
C GLY A 121 0.49 2.70 -0.68
N PRO A 122 -0.15 3.81 -1.10
CA PRO A 122 -0.73 4.78 -0.18
C PRO A 122 -1.90 4.19 0.63
N PRO A 123 -2.40 4.90 1.67
CA PRO A 123 -3.60 4.49 2.41
C PRO A 123 -4.78 4.12 1.49
N ALA A 124 -5.43 2.99 1.79
CA ALA A 124 -6.59 2.51 1.03
C ALA A 124 -7.79 3.44 1.23
N VAL A 125 -8.66 3.57 0.22
CA VAL A 125 -9.79 4.52 0.25
C VAL A 125 -11.11 3.77 0.12
N LEU A 126 -11.92 3.82 1.17
CA LEU A 126 -13.31 3.40 1.12
C LEU A 126 -14.13 4.41 0.29
N THR A 127 -14.82 3.90 -0.71
CA THR A 127 -15.69 4.65 -1.63
C THR A 127 -17.10 4.03 -1.64
N SER A 128 -18.03 4.66 -2.36
CA SER A 128 -19.36 4.08 -2.59
C SER A 128 -19.36 2.79 -3.43
N LYS A 129 -18.25 2.49 -4.14
CA LYS A 129 -18.11 1.31 -5.00
C LYS A 129 -17.35 0.16 -4.34
N GLY A 130 -16.77 0.38 -3.17
CA GLY A 130 -15.85 -0.56 -2.53
C GLY A 130 -14.62 0.14 -1.97
N ILE A 131 -13.68 -0.67 -1.48
CA ILE A 131 -12.40 -0.21 -0.95
C ILE A 131 -11.37 -0.28 -2.07
N VAL A 132 -10.81 0.87 -2.44
CA VAL A 132 -9.75 0.94 -3.46
C VAL A 132 -8.39 0.89 -2.77
N LEU A 133 -7.58 -0.10 -3.15
CA LEU A 133 -6.18 -0.20 -2.77
C LEU A 133 -5.32 0.14 -4.01
N LEU A 134 -4.61 1.26 -3.93
CA LEU A 134 -3.54 1.59 -4.86
C LEU A 134 -2.27 0.83 -4.43
N TYR A 135 -1.61 0.16 -5.36
CA TYR A 135 -0.46 -0.72 -5.05
C TYR A 135 0.62 -0.65 -6.14
N ASN A 136 1.79 -1.17 -5.81
CA ASN A 136 2.98 -1.21 -6.64
C ASN A 136 3.21 -2.65 -7.13
N GLY A 137 3.18 -2.83 -8.45
CA GLY A 137 3.45 -4.10 -9.12
C GLY A 137 4.87 -4.14 -9.66
N LYS A 138 5.69 -5.08 -9.21
CA LYS A 138 7.00 -5.34 -9.83
C LYS A 138 6.85 -6.36 -10.96
N ASN A 139 7.32 -6.00 -12.15
CA ASN A 139 7.31 -6.92 -13.28
C ASN A 139 8.45 -7.93 -13.15
N LYS A 140 8.19 -9.22 -13.38
CA LYS A 140 9.24 -10.25 -13.45
C LYS A 140 10.20 -9.96 -14.60
N SER A 141 11.33 -10.67 -14.60
CA SER A 141 12.12 -10.92 -15.80
C SER A 141 11.82 -12.31 -16.38
N GLY A 142 12.12 -12.53 -17.66
CA GLY A 142 12.03 -13.85 -18.29
C GLY A 142 10.63 -14.22 -18.82
N PRO A 143 10.27 -15.51 -18.87
CA PRO A 143 9.09 -16.00 -19.59
C PRO A 143 7.76 -15.60 -18.93
N ASN A 144 7.76 -15.43 -17.60
CA ASN A 144 6.54 -15.10 -16.83
C ASN A 144 6.32 -13.59 -16.66
N ALA A 145 7.18 -12.75 -17.26
CA ALA A 145 7.05 -11.31 -17.26
C ALA A 145 5.98 -10.84 -18.24
N SER A 146 5.33 -9.71 -17.96
CA SER A 146 4.68 -8.96 -19.02
C SER A 146 5.75 -8.45 -20.00
N LYS A 147 5.49 -8.60 -21.30
CA LYS A 147 6.37 -8.07 -22.36
C LYS A 147 6.08 -6.62 -22.71
N GLU A 148 4.98 -6.06 -22.21
CA GLU A 148 4.60 -4.66 -22.44
C GLU A 148 5.39 -3.69 -21.54
N TYR A 149 5.90 -4.14 -20.39
CA TYR A 149 6.58 -3.30 -19.41
C TYR A 149 8.02 -3.77 -19.18
N THR A 150 8.89 -2.84 -18.80
CA THR A 150 10.31 -3.12 -18.51
C THR A 150 10.45 -4.23 -17.48
N ALA A 151 11.35 -5.19 -17.70
CA ALA A 151 11.62 -6.24 -16.73
C ALA A 151 12.16 -5.62 -15.43
N ASN A 152 11.69 -6.11 -14.27
CA ASN A 152 12.01 -5.59 -12.94
C ASN A 152 11.49 -4.17 -12.63
N SER A 153 10.82 -3.46 -13.54
CA SER A 153 10.26 -2.14 -13.19
C SER A 153 9.10 -2.27 -12.22
N TYR A 154 8.87 -1.22 -11.43
CA TYR A 154 7.63 -1.07 -10.66
C TYR A 154 6.68 -0.11 -11.38
N CYS A 155 5.45 -0.58 -11.59
CA CYS A 155 4.33 0.18 -12.13
C CYS A 155 3.16 0.16 -11.14
N ALA A 156 2.29 1.17 -11.17
CA ALA A 156 1.21 1.29 -10.20
C ALA A 156 -0.09 0.66 -10.69
N GLY A 157 -0.75 -0.11 -9.83
CA GLY A 157 -2.05 -0.74 -10.05
C GLY A 157 -3.12 -0.27 -9.07
N GLN A 158 -4.36 -0.72 -9.32
CA GLN A 158 -5.48 -0.56 -8.39
C GLN A 158 -6.21 -1.90 -8.21
N MET A 159 -6.58 -2.19 -6.97
CA MET A 159 -7.45 -3.29 -6.59
C MET A 159 -8.73 -2.73 -5.97
N LEU A 160 -9.86 -3.34 -6.27
CA LEU A 160 -11.14 -3.05 -5.66
C LEU A 160 -11.53 -4.23 -4.74
N PHE A 161 -11.68 -3.96 -3.46
CA PHE A 161 -12.19 -4.89 -2.46
C PHE A 161 -13.64 -4.55 -2.09
N SER A 162 -14.38 -5.54 -1.60
CA SER A 162 -15.74 -5.33 -1.10
C SER A 162 -15.76 -4.40 0.12
N ALA A 163 -16.73 -3.48 0.15
CA ALA A 163 -16.97 -2.63 1.31
C ALA A 163 -17.62 -3.39 2.48
N GLN A 164 -18.26 -4.54 2.21
CA GLN A 164 -18.91 -5.39 3.20
C GLN A 164 -17.95 -6.46 3.74
N GLU A 165 -17.06 -6.96 2.88
CA GLU A 165 -16.08 -8.00 3.19
C GLU A 165 -14.69 -7.53 2.72
N PRO A 166 -13.93 -6.80 3.55
CA PRO A 166 -12.67 -6.15 3.13
C PRO A 166 -11.57 -7.11 2.64
N THR A 167 -11.69 -8.41 2.92
CA THR A 167 -10.80 -9.46 2.45
C THR A 167 -11.15 -9.98 1.05
N LYS A 168 -12.34 -9.67 0.54
CA LYS A 168 -12.83 -10.14 -0.76
C LYS A 168 -12.42 -9.19 -1.88
N LEU A 169 -11.47 -9.63 -2.71
CA LEU A 169 -11.13 -8.95 -3.96
C LEU A 169 -12.32 -9.04 -4.93
N ILE A 170 -12.73 -7.90 -5.48
CA ILE A 170 -13.74 -7.81 -6.55
C ILE A 170 -13.04 -7.78 -7.90
N GLU A 171 -12.09 -6.85 -8.07
CA GLU A 171 -11.43 -6.61 -9.35
C GLU A 171 -10.03 -6.03 -9.13
N ARG A 172 -9.16 -6.19 -10.12
CA ARG A 172 -7.82 -5.60 -10.16
C ARG A 172 -7.47 -5.24 -11.60
N LEU A 173 -6.88 -4.06 -11.81
CA LEU A 173 -6.54 -3.59 -13.16
C LEU A 173 -5.57 -4.54 -13.85
N ASP A 174 -5.84 -4.89 -15.10
CA ASP A 174 -4.96 -5.71 -15.95
C ASP A 174 -3.73 -4.96 -16.45
N LYS A 175 -3.84 -3.64 -16.60
CA LYS A 175 -2.74 -2.75 -16.96
C LYS A 175 -2.49 -1.75 -15.83
N PRO A 176 -1.23 -1.36 -15.59
CA PRO A 176 -0.93 -0.32 -14.62
C PRO A 176 -1.54 1.02 -15.07
N PHE A 177 -1.96 1.84 -14.11
CA PHE A 177 -2.48 3.18 -14.39
C PHE A 177 -1.38 4.25 -14.37
N LEU A 178 -0.19 3.92 -13.85
CA LEU A 178 1.00 4.77 -13.86
C LEU A 178 2.22 3.88 -14.12
N ILE A 179 3.07 4.30 -15.06
CA ILE A 179 4.32 3.62 -15.43
C ILE A 179 5.48 4.64 -15.45
N PRO A 180 6.74 4.18 -15.38
CA PRO A 180 7.88 5.08 -15.60
C PRO A 180 7.93 5.61 -17.04
N GLU A 181 7.70 6.90 -17.24
CA GLU A 181 7.71 7.53 -18.57
C GLU A 181 8.82 8.59 -18.69
N ALA A 182 8.98 9.43 -17.68
CA ALA A 182 10.00 10.46 -17.66
C ALA A 182 11.40 9.87 -17.38
N SER A 183 12.45 10.55 -17.83
CA SER A 183 13.83 10.08 -17.67
C SER A 183 14.22 9.82 -16.21
N PHE A 184 13.75 10.68 -15.30
CA PHE A 184 14.00 10.56 -13.86
C PHE A 184 13.21 9.43 -13.18
N GLU A 185 12.21 8.85 -13.85
CA GLU A 185 11.43 7.69 -13.37
C GLU A 185 12.01 6.37 -13.89
N LYS A 186 12.60 6.41 -15.08
CA LYS A 186 13.11 5.24 -15.81
C LYS A 186 14.42 4.69 -15.27
N SER A 187 15.26 5.52 -14.64
CA SER A 187 16.52 5.06 -14.05
C SER A 187 17.07 6.03 -12.99
N GLY A 188 17.85 5.49 -12.06
CA GLY A 188 18.36 6.15 -10.87
C GLY A 188 19.12 5.14 -10.01
N GLN A 189 18.99 5.20 -8.69
CA GLN A 189 19.49 4.14 -7.80
C GLN A 189 18.84 2.78 -8.11
N TYR A 190 17.57 2.77 -8.52
CA TYR A 190 16.89 1.59 -9.07
C TYR A 190 16.96 1.61 -10.60
N PRO A 191 17.80 0.77 -11.24
CA PRO A 191 18.15 0.94 -12.66
C PRO A 191 17.04 0.57 -13.64
N ALA A 192 16.10 -0.30 -13.23
CA ALA A 192 15.00 -0.77 -14.07
C ALA A 192 13.81 0.21 -14.14
N GLY A 193 13.87 1.31 -13.38
CA GLY A 193 12.83 2.31 -13.28
C GLY A 193 11.73 1.95 -12.29
N THR A 194 11.21 2.96 -11.59
CA THR A 194 10.09 2.79 -10.65
C THR A 194 9.31 4.09 -10.53
N VAL A 195 7.98 3.95 -10.47
CA VAL A 195 7.02 4.95 -9.99
C VAL A 195 6.36 4.41 -8.73
N PHE A 196 7.08 4.41 -7.62
CA PHE A 196 6.66 3.79 -6.36
C PHE A 196 5.67 4.70 -5.62
N ILE A 197 4.38 4.42 -5.76
CA ILE A 197 3.31 5.26 -5.20
C ILE A 197 3.14 5.00 -3.70
N GLU A 198 3.09 6.08 -2.90
CA GLU A 198 3.09 5.94 -1.43
C GLU A 198 2.36 7.06 -0.70
N GLY A 199 2.24 8.25 -1.27
CA GLY A 199 1.46 9.35 -0.70
C GLY A 199 0.19 9.64 -1.49
N LEU A 200 -0.97 9.73 -0.83
CA LEU A 200 -2.22 10.15 -1.47
C LEU A 200 -2.92 11.20 -0.60
N VAL A 201 -3.19 12.36 -1.19
CA VAL A 201 -3.83 13.48 -0.50
C VAL A 201 -5.05 13.97 -1.29
N TYR A 202 -6.19 14.10 -0.61
CA TYR A 202 -7.34 14.82 -1.16
C TYR A 202 -7.25 16.30 -0.77
N HIS A 203 -7.01 17.17 -1.74
CA HIS A 203 -6.81 18.60 -1.52
C HIS A 203 -7.48 19.41 -2.64
N GLN A 204 -8.22 20.46 -2.27
CA GLN A 204 -8.93 21.32 -3.23
C GLN A 204 -9.75 20.54 -4.27
N LYS A 205 -10.48 19.52 -3.80
CA LYS A 205 -11.30 18.61 -4.63
C LYS A 205 -10.54 17.75 -5.64
N LYS A 206 -9.20 17.67 -5.54
CA LYS A 206 -8.33 16.87 -6.40
C LYS A 206 -7.54 15.85 -5.58
N TRP A 207 -7.06 14.82 -6.27
CA TRP A 207 -6.17 13.81 -5.69
C TRP A 207 -4.74 14.08 -6.12
N PHE A 208 -3.86 14.25 -5.14
CA PHE A 208 -2.42 14.38 -5.33
C PHE A 208 -1.76 13.07 -4.95
N LEU A 209 -1.15 12.41 -5.92
CA LEU A 209 -0.43 11.15 -5.77
C LEU A 209 1.07 11.45 -5.76
N TYR A 210 1.72 11.25 -4.63
CA TYR A 210 3.15 11.39 -4.45
C TYR A 210 3.84 10.03 -4.56
N TYR A 211 4.92 9.98 -5.33
CA TYR A 211 5.60 8.73 -5.63
C TYR A 211 7.11 8.89 -5.74
N GLY A 212 7.83 7.82 -5.38
CA GLY A 212 9.26 7.68 -5.57
C GLY A 212 9.60 7.39 -7.03
N CYS A 213 10.66 8.03 -7.53
CA CYS A 213 11.13 7.89 -8.91
C CYS A 213 12.53 7.27 -8.90
N ALA A 214 12.66 6.07 -9.46
CA ALA A 214 13.92 5.33 -9.57
C ALA A 214 14.77 5.25 -8.28
N ASP A 215 14.12 5.15 -7.10
CA ASP A 215 14.74 5.22 -5.76
C ASP A 215 15.64 6.46 -5.57
N SER A 216 15.28 7.60 -6.15
CA SER A 216 16.18 8.77 -6.21
C SER A 216 15.51 10.14 -6.13
N ARG A 217 14.23 10.26 -6.47
CA ARG A 217 13.48 11.53 -6.44
C ARG A 217 12.04 11.29 -5.95
N VAL A 218 11.34 12.38 -5.64
CA VAL A 218 9.90 12.40 -5.40
C VAL A 218 9.23 13.21 -6.50
N ALA A 219 8.13 12.70 -7.05
CA ALA A 219 7.28 13.41 -8.00
C ALA A 219 5.81 13.39 -7.55
N VAL A 220 4.96 14.14 -8.26
CA VAL A 220 3.53 14.25 -7.99
C VAL A 220 2.72 14.19 -9.27
N ALA A 221 1.66 13.38 -9.26
CA ALA A 221 0.62 13.37 -10.29
C ALA A 221 -0.70 13.85 -9.70
N ILE A 222 -1.51 14.55 -10.49
CA ILE A 222 -2.77 15.14 -10.03
C ILE A 222 -3.93 14.58 -10.84
N PHE A 223 -4.88 13.95 -10.17
CA PHE A 223 -6.17 13.55 -10.74
C PHE A 223 -7.27 14.55 -10.31
N ASP A 224 -7.99 15.07 -11.31
CA ASP A 224 -9.11 16.00 -11.12
C ASP A 224 -10.43 15.27 -11.46
N PRO A 225 -11.22 14.83 -10.45
CA PRO A 225 -12.47 14.12 -10.69
C PRO A 225 -13.52 14.92 -11.46
N ALA A 226 -13.41 16.25 -11.51
CA ALA A 226 -14.35 17.11 -12.24
C ALA A 226 -14.06 17.16 -13.75
N LYS A 227 -12.86 16.74 -14.18
CA LYS A 227 -12.50 16.67 -15.60
C LYS A 227 -12.72 15.24 -16.10
N LYS A 228 -13.22 15.10 -17.34
CA LYS A 228 -13.21 13.80 -18.02
C LYS A 228 -11.75 13.35 -18.13
N ALA A 229 -11.41 12.24 -17.49
CA ALA A 229 -10.15 11.56 -17.73
C ALA A 229 -10.09 11.09 -19.20
N LYS A 230 -8.90 11.10 -19.79
CA LYS A 230 -8.64 10.49 -21.10
C LYS A 230 -8.58 8.98 -20.97
#